data_AF-A0A1F3MST5-F1
#
_entry.id   AF-A0A1F3MST5-F1
#
_cell.length_a   1.000
_cell.length_b   1.000
_cell.length_c   1.000
_cell.angle_alpha   90.00
_cell.angle_beta   90.00
_cell.angle_gamma   90.00
#
_symmetry.space_group_name_H-M   'P 1'
#
loop_
_entity.id
_entity.type
_entity.pdbx_description
1 polymer ?
#
loop_
_entity_poly.entity_id
_entity_poly.type
_entity_poly.pdbx_seq_one_letter_code
_entity_poly.pdbx_strand_id
1 'polypeptide(L)'
;MAKARRGEPVTIGVIGGSITAGSLASTEDKCWANIVTNWWRTKFPSSAVSLINAGIGATGSDIGTFRIQKDIIQKDPDFVIVEFAVNDSGEDSLYVREMMEGVVWQLLADTSKTGVMLLLLKMENGGTAQADHKVVGNYYKIPWVSQADLIGPALAEDGLTLSQV
;
A
#
# COMPACT_ATOMS: atom_id res chain seq x y z
N MET A 1 -6.91 11.38 -10.03
CA MET A 1 -8.18 10.94 -10.67
C MET A 1 -8.58 11.73 -11.93
N ALA A 2 -8.30 13.04 -12.06
CA ALA A 2 -8.72 13.82 -13.24
C ALA A 2 -8.20 13.25 -14.57
N LYS A 3 -6.96 12.73 -14.59
CA LYS A 3 -6.36 12.01 -15.72
C LYS A 3 -7.25 10.87 -16.23
N ALA A 4 -7.63 9.96 -15.34
CA ALA A 4 -8.53 8.84 -15.64
C ALA A 4 -9.89 9.28 -16.22
N ARG A 5 -10.48 10.37 -15.69
CA ARG A 5 -11.77 10.91 -16.16
C ARG A 5 -11.70 11.44 -17.59
N ARG A 6 -10.51 11.84 -18.07
CA ARG A 6 -10.29 12.27 -19.45
C ARG A 6 -9.95 11.11 -20.39
N GLY A 7 -9.95 9.87 -19.90
CA GLY A 7 -9.59 8.68 -20.69
C GLY A 7 -8.08 8.53 -20.93
N GLU A 8 -7.25 9.37 -20.31
CA GLU A 8 -5.80 9.23 -20.40
C GLU A 8 -5.32 7.97 -19.66
N PRO A 9 -4.23 7.31 -20.10
CA PRO A 9 -3.67 6.15 -19.42
C PRO A 9 -3.30 6.45 -17.96
N VAL A 10 -3.57 5.51 -17.07
CA VAL A 10 -3.27 5.62 -15.64
C VAL A 10 -2.46 4.42 -15.19
N THR A 11 -1.32 4.70 -14.55
CA THR A 11 -0.46 3.65 -13.97
C THR A 11 -0.63 3.63 -12.45
N ILE A 12 -1.05 2.49 -11.91
CA ILE A 12 -1.13 2.25 -10.46
C ILE A 12 0.12 1.50 -10.01
N GLY A 13 0.83 2.02 -9.02
CA GLY A 13 1.93 1.34 -8.35
C GLY A 13 1.54 0.83 -6.98
N VAL A 14 2.01 -0.36 -6.61
CA VAL A 14 1.93 -0.86 -5.23
C VAL A 14 3.30 -1.33 -4.80
N ILE A 15 3.68 -1.03 -3.56
CA ILE A 15 4.96 -1.48 -2.99
C ILE A 15 4.71 -1.97 -1.56
N GLY A 16 5.27 -3.14 -1.25
CA GLY A 16 5.06 -3.76 0.03
C GLY A 16 5.71 -5.13 0.19
N GLY A 17 5.27 -5.85 1.21
CA GLY A 17 5.71 -7.19 1.55
C GLY A 17 5.07 -8.30 0.72
N SER A 18 4.98 -9.50 1.32
CA SER A 18 4.39 -10.70 0.68
C SER A 18 2.90 -10.54 0.38
N ILE A 19 2.15 -9.82 1.21
CA ILE A 19 0.72 -9.57 0.99
C ILE A 19 0.53 -8.75 -0.28
N THR A 20 1.35 -7.73 -0.48
CA THR A 20 1.40 -6.96 -1.73
C THR A 20 1.85 -7.80 -2.93
N ALA A 21 2.82 -8.72 -2.74
CA ALA A 21 3.22 -9.66 -3.79
C ALA A 21 2.09 -10.63 -4.20
N GLY A 22 1.07 -10.79 -3.35
CA GLY A 22 -0.13 -11.58 -3.61
C GLY A 22 -0.32 -12.79 -2.70
N SER A 23 0.55 -13.00 -1.70
CA SER A 23 0.35 -14.08 -0.74
C SER A 23 -0.83 -13.79 0.19
N LEU A 24 -1.76 -14.72 0.46
CA LEU A 24 -1.93 -16.07 -0.12
C LEU A 24 -3.21 -16.12 -0.98
N ALA A 25 -3.41 -15.14 -1.86
CA ALA A 25 -4.57 -15.10 -2.74
C ALA A 25 -4.64 -16.38 -3.60
N SER A 26 -5.84 -16.99 -3.68
CA SER A 26 -6.01 -18.25 -4.43
C SER A 26 -5.78 -18.08 -5.94
N THR A 27 -5.92 -16.86 -6.44
CA THR A 27 -5.65 -16.46 -7.82
C THR A 27 -5.09 -15.04 -7.81
N GLU A 28 -4.37 -14.68 -8.87
CA GLU A 28 -3.78 -13.34 -9.01
C GLU A 28 -4.84 -12.22 -8.94
N ASP A 29 -6.02 -12.41 -9.55
CA ASP A 29 -7.13 -11.45 -9.52
C ASP A 29 -7.70 -11.19 -8.12
N LYS A 30 -7.46 -12.11 -7.17
CA LYS A 30 -7.87 -11.96 -5.77
C LYS A 30 -6.81 -11.29 -4.90
N CYS A 31 -5.62 -11.01 -5.43
CA CYS A 31 -4.66 -10.15 -4.74
C CYS A 31 -5.26 -8.75 -4.60
N TRP A 32 -5.09 -8.12 -3.44
CA TRP A 32 -5.68 -6.80 -3.16
C TRP A 32 -5.23 -5.75 -4.19
N ALA A 33 -3.99 -5.84 -4.67
CA ALA A 33 -3.47 -4.93 -5.70
C ALA A 33 -4.25 -5.05 -7.01
N ASN A 34 -4.60 -6.27 -7.42
CA ASN A 34 -5.45 -6.51 -8.59
C ASN A 34 -6.90 -6.11 -8.34
N ILE A 35 -7.45 -6.35 -7.15
CA ILE A 35 -8.80 -5.89 -6.78
C ILE A 35 -8.91 -4.37 -6.90
N VAL A 36 -7.95 -3.62 -6.34
CA VAL A 36 -7.92 -2.15 -6.44
C VAL A 36 -7.75 -1.70 -7.88
N THR A 37 -6.84 -2.32 -8.64
CA THR A 37 -6.63 -1.98 -10.06
C THR A 37 -7.88 -2.26 -10.90
N ASN A 38 -8.57 -3.36 -10.64
CA ASN A 38 -9.82 -3.71 -11.30
C ASN A 38 -10.94 -2.72 -10.95
N TRP A 39 -10.99 -2.21 -9.71
CA TRP A 39 -11.88 -1.11 -9.36
C TRP A 39 -11.61 0.14 -10.21
N TRP A 40 -10.34 0.50 -10.44
CA TRP A 40 -9.98 1.62 -11.33
C TRP A 40 -10.44 1.38 -12.77
N ARG A 41 -10.24 0.17 -13.30
CA ARG A 41 -10.71 -0.22 -14.65
C ARG A 41 -12.22 -0.12 -14.78
N THR A 42 -12.96 -0.61 -13.80
CA THR A 42 -14.43 -0.52 -13.77
C THR A 42 -14.90 0.93 -13.62
N LYS A 43 -14.23 1.73 -12.78
CA LYS A 43 -14.62 3.11 -12.51
C LYS A 43 -14.33 4.06 -13.69
N PHE A 44 -13.26 3.80 -14.44
CA PHE A 44 -12.81 4.61 -15.55
C PHE A 44 -12.63 3.76 -16.82
N PRO A 45 -13.72 3.24 -17.40
CA PRO A 45 -13.65 2.28 -18.52
C PRO A 45 -13.03 2.88 -19.80
N SER A 46 -12.98 4.20 -19.92
CA SER A 46 -12.35 4.90 -21.04
C SER A 46 -10.84 5.11 -20.88
N SER A 47 -10.26 4.77 -19.72
CA SER A 47 -8.83 4.91 -19.42
C SER A 47 -8.14 3.55 -19.47
N ALA A 48 -6.97 3.49 -20.11
CA ALA A 48 -6.11 2.32 -20.02
C ALA A 48 -5.43 2.30 -18.64
N VAL A 49 -5.80 1.35 -17.79
CA VAL A 49 -5.26 1.23 -16.41
C VAL A 49 -4.29 0.05 -16.30
N SER A 50 -3.04 0.36 -15.95
CA SER A 50 -1.96 -0.61 -15.72
C SER A 50 -1.60 -0.72 -14.23
N LEU A 51 -0.97 -1.83 -13.86
CA LEU A 51 -0.48 -2.10 -12.50
C LEU A 51 1.02 -2.38 -12.54
N ILE A 52 1.75 -1.74 -11.64
CA ILE A 52 3.11 -2.08 -11.24
C ILE A 52 3.01 -2.71 -9.84
N ASN A 53 3.14 -4.03 -9.76
CA ASN A 53 3.26 -4.71 -8.47
C ASN A 53 4.73 -4.86 -8.08
N ALA A 54 5.15 -4.10 -7.07
CA ALA A 54 6.49 -4.16 -6.49
C ALA A 54 6.47 -4.80 -5.09
N GLY A 55 5.62 -5.80 -4.87
CA GLY A 55 5.64 -6.62 -3.66
C GLY A 55 6.84 -7.57 -3.62
N ILE A 56 7.58 -7.59 -2.52
CA ILE A 56 8.64 -8.56 -2.27
C ILE A 56 8.44 -9.17 -0.88
N GLY A 57 8.31 -10.49 -0.82
CA GLY A 57 8.04 -11.21 0.41
C GLY A 57 9.10 -10.97 1.50
N ALA A 58 8.65 -10.88 2.75
CA ALA A 58 9.50 -10.67 3.92
C ALA A 58 10.41 -9.43 3.85
N THR A 59 9.93 -8.34 3.21
CA THR A 59 10.65 -7.05 3.18
C THR A 59 9.82 -5.95 3.83
N GLY A 60 10.48 -5.12 4.64
CA GLY A 60 9.91 -3.93 5.28
C GLY A 60 10.20 -2.64 4.50
N SER A 61 9.84 -1.52 5.11
CA SER A 61 10.11 -0.19 4.57
C SER A 61 11.61 0.09 4.44
N ASP A 62 12.44 -0.57 5.26
CA ASP A 62 13.89 -0.53 5.23
C ASP A 62 14.49 -1.01 3.91
N ILE A 63 14.00 -2.10 3.34
CA ILE A 63 14.38 -2.56 2.01
C ILE A 63 13.60 -1.79 0.93
N GLY A 64 12.36 -1.42 1.21
CA GLY A 64 11.51 -0.61 0.34
C GLY A 64 12.18 0.69 -0.09
N THR A 65 12.77 1.43 0.86
CA THR A 65 13.40 2.73 0.62
C THR A 65 14.59 2.65 -0.34
N PHE A 66 15.35 1.55 -0.34
CA PHE A 66 16.49 1.37 -1.25
C PHE A 66 16.08 1.02 -2.68
N ARG A 67 14.93 0.36 -2.88
CA ARG A 67 14.49 -0.13 -4.19
C ARG A 67 13.41 0.70 -4.85
N ILE A 68 12.77 1.62 -4.12
CA ILE A 68 11.61 2.37 -4.60
C ILE A 68 11.86 3.14 -5.89
N GLN A 69 13.08 3.65 -6.08
CA GLN A 69 13.50 4.31 -7.31
C GLN A 69 13.33 3.39 -8.53
N LYS A 70 13.98 2.22 -8.49
CA LYS A 70 13.96 1.23 -9.57
C LYS A 70 12.58 0.61 -9.76
N ASP A 71 11.93 0.26 -8.65
CA ASP A 71 10.77 -0.62 -8.70
C ASP A 71 9.46 0.12 -8.96
N ILE A 72 9.40 1.41 -8.59
CA ILE A 72 8.20 2.24 -8.69
C ILE A 72 8.48 3.53 -9.45
N ILE A 73 9.36 4.40 -8.94
CA ILE A 73 9.44 5.80 -9.39
C ILE A 73 9.88 5.92 -10.86
N GLN A 74 10.90 5.18 -11.28
CA GLN A 74 11.38 5.17 -12.67
C GLN A 74 10.36 4.66 -13.69
N LYS A 75 9.26 4.06 -13.23
CA LYS A 75 8.16 3.57 -14.07
C LYS A 75 6.99 4.56 -14.17
N ASP A 76 7.14 5.77 -13.61
CA ASP A 76 6.21 6.91 -13.71
C ASP A 76 4.75 6.59 -13.33
N PRO A 77 4.47 6.13 -12.10
CA PRO A 77 3.12 5.84 -11.65
C PRO A 77 2.32 7.12 -11.38
N ASP A 78 1.02 7.08 -11.64
CA ASP A 78 0.09 8.17 -11.30
C ASP A 78 -0.45 8.07 -9.87
N PHE A 79 -0.48 6.87 -9.31
CA PHE A 79 -0.95 6.62 -7.96
C PHE A 79 -0.16 5.46 -7.33
N VAL A 80 0.35 5.64 -6.12
CA VAL A 80 1.13 4.63 -5.39
C VAL A 80 0.48 4.32 -4.06
N ILE A 81 0.33 3.02 -3.77
CA ILE A 81 -0.07 2.52 -2.46
C ILE A 81 1.14 1.84 -1.81
N VAL A 82 1.45 2.27 -0.59
CA VAL A 82 2.55 1.72 0.22
C VAL A 82 1.97 0.87 1.35
N GLU A 83 2.46 -0.36 1.49
CA GLU A 83 1.98 -1.36 2.46
C GLU A 83 3.16 -2.10 3.09
N PHE A 84 3.58 -1.68 4.29
CA PHE A 84 4.66 -2.34 5.05
C PHE A 84 4.30 -2.57 6.52
N ALA A 85 3.07 -2.24 6.95
CA ALA A 85 2.74 -2.14 8.37
C ALA A 85 2.93 -3.46 9.14
N VAL A 86 2.68 -4.60 8.51
CA VAL A 86 2.95 -5.91 9.14
C VAL A 86 4.42 -6.30 9.08
N ASN A 87 5.15 -5.88 8.04
CA ASN A 87 6.56 -6.20 7.87
C ASN A 87 7.45 -5.43 8.82
N ASP A 88 7.07 -4.20 9.16
CA ASP A 88 7.77 -3.35 10.12
C ASP A 88 7.33 -3.63 11.58
N SER A 89 6.42 -4.58 11.80
CA SER A 89 5.87 -4.86 13.12
C SER A 89 6.93 -5.43 14.06
N GLY A 90 7.13 -4.78 15.21
CA GLY A 90 8.06 -5.22 16.25
C GLY A 90 9.46 -4.60 16.14
N GLU A 91 9.71 -3.82 15.09
CA GLU A 91 10.93 -3.02 14.94
C GLU A 91 10.91 -1.77 15.83
N ASP A 92 12.07 -1.14 16.00
CA ASP A 92 12.18 0.12 16.74
C ASP A 92 11.36 1.24 16.07
N SER A 93 10.62 1.99 16.89
CA SER A 93 9.70 3.02 16.42
C SER A 93 10.38 4.15 15.65
N LEU A 94 11.57 4.59 16.06
CA LEU A 94 12.30 5.63 15.34
C LEU A 94 12.83 5.07 14.02
N TYR A 95 13.39 3.86 14.04
CA TYR A 95 13.86 3.17 12.84
C TYR A 95 12.77 3.03 11.78
N VAL A 96 11.59 2.52 12.15
CA VAL A 96 10.45 2.39 11.22
C VAL A 96 10.06 3.73 10.61
N ARG A 97 10.02 4.80 11.42
CA ARG A 97 9.67 6.14 10.93
C ARG A 97 10.68 6.67 9.93
N GLU A 98 11.98 6.50 10.19
CA GLU A 98 13.05 6.94 9.28
C GLU A 98 12.97 6.20 7.93
N MET A 99 12.75 4.88 7.96
CA MET A 99 12.66 4.07 6.74
C MET A 99 11.41 4.40 5.93
N MET A 100 10.26 4.54 6.60
CA MET A 100 9.00 4.95 5.99
C MET A 100 9.07 6.40 5.47
N GLU A 101 9.72 7.32 6.19
CA GLU A 101 9.97 8.68 5.71
C GLU A 101 10.81 8.66 4.44
N GLY A 102 11.86 7.85 4.36
CA GLY A 102 12.65 7.69 3.14
C GLY A 102 11.84 7.21 1.93
N VAL A 103 10.89 6.30 2.14
CA VAL A 103 9.96 5.84 1.09
C VAL A 103 9.03 6.97 0.64
N VAL A 104 8.35 7.62 1.59
CA VAL A 104 7.36 8.67 1.30
C VAL A 104 8.04 9.89 0.67
N TRP A 105 9.16 10.33 1.23
CA TRP A 105 9.88 11.49 0.74
C TRP A 105 10.33 11.29 -0.70
N GLN A 106 10.87 10.13 -1.05
CA GLN A 106 11.28 9.85 -2.44
C GLN A 106 10.12 9.89 -3.43
N LEU A 107 8.95 9.35 -3.07
CA LEU A 107 7.75 9.43 -3.90
C LEU A 107 7.32 10.89 -4.13
N LEU A 108 7.31 11.70 -3.07
CA LEU A 108 6.88 13.10 -3.14
C LEU A 108 7.91 14.03 -3.78
N ALA A 109 9.20 13.73 -3.64
CA ALA A 109 10.28 14.55 -4.16
C ALA A 109 10.37 14.52 -5.69
N ASP A 110 10.13 13.35 -6.29
CA ASP A 110 10.28 13.18 -7.73
C ASP A 110 8.99 13.52 -8.50
N THR A 111 7.83 13.51 -7.82
CA THR A 111 6.55 13.56 -8.52
C THR A 111 5.52 14.48 -7.85
N SER A 112 5.50 15.76 -8.22
CA SER A 112 4.38 16.66 -7.85
C SER A 112 3.00 16.22 -8.40
N LYS A 113 2.94 15.08 -9.11
CA LYS A 113 1.74 14.55 -9.79
C LYS A 113 1.25 13.20 -9.27
N THR A 114 2.09 12.39 -8.60
CA THR A 114 1.71 11.05 -8.14
C THR A 114 0.91 11.15 -6.85
N GLY A 115 -0.29 10.58 -6.84
CA GLY A 115 -1.03 10.43 -5.59
C GLY A 115 -0.38 9.33 -4.76
N VAL A 116 -0.23 9.53 -3.45
CA VAL A 116 0.31 8.52 -2.54
C VAL A 116 -0.74 8.18 -1.49
N MET A 117 -0.82 6.93 -1.07
CA MET A 117 -1.65 6.46 0.04
C MET A 117 -0.95 5.35 0.82
N LEU A 118 -1.14 5.30 2.14
CA LEU A 118 -0.69 4.17 2.95
C LEU A 118 -1.84 3.17 3.16
N LEU A 119 -1.55 1.88 3.02
CA LEU A 119 -2.43 0.80 3.42
C LEU A 119 -1.86 0.13 4.67
N LEU A 120 -2.62 0.17 5.76
CA LEU A 120 -2.17 -0.28 7.07
C LEU A 120 -2.88 -1.58 7.43
N LEU A 121 -2.12 -2.67 7.43
CA LEU A 121 -2.58 -4.02 7.74
C LEU A 121 -2.18 -4.41 9.18
N LYS A 122 -2.81 -5.45 9.71
CA LYS A 122 -2.36 -6.12 10.94
C LYS A 122 -2.31 -7.64 10.79
N MET A 123 -1.46 -8.25 11.58
CA MET A 123 -1.43 -9.69 11.82
C MET A 123 -2.61 -10.11 12.70
N GLU A 124 -2.91 -11.41 12.69
CA GLU A 124 -3.92 -12.04 13.55
C GLU A 124 -3.67 -11.76 15.04
N ASN A 125 -2.41 -11.82 15.47
CA ASN A 125 -1.99 -11.51 16.84
C ASN A 125 -2.01 -10.00 17.17
N GLY A 126 -2.48 -9.15 16.25
CA GLY A 126 -2.51 -7.70 16.40
C GLY A 126 -1.23 -6.97 16.01
N GLY A 127 -0.17 -7.67 15.60
CA GLY A 127 1.09 -7.07 15.18
C GLY A 127 0.91 -6.13 13.98
N THR A 128 1.33 -4.88 14.15
CA THR A 128 1.31 -3.83 13.12
C THR A 128 2.15 -2.63 13.55
N ALA A 129 2.83 -2.00 12.60
CA ALA A 129 3.55 -0.74 12.75
C ALA A 129 2.68 0.49 12.38
N GLN A 130 1.35 0.34 12.31
CA GLN A 130 0.46 1.42 11.86
C GLN A 130 0.59 2.71 12.67
N ALA A 131 0.95 2.63 13.97
CA ALA A 131 1.12 3.80 14.80
C ALA A 131 2.26 4.69 14.27
N ASP A 132 3.37 4.08 13.87
CA ASP A 132 4.54 4.76 13.32
C ASP A 132 4.32 5.21 11.88
N HIS A 133 3.68 4.37 11.05
CA HIS A 133 3.34 4.74 9.68
C HIS A 133 2.37 5.93 9.62
N LYS A 134 1.40 6.00 10.55
CA LYS A 134 0.48 7.15 10.68
C LYS A 134 1.22 8.43 11.04
N VAL A 135 2.29 8.38 11.85
CA VAL A 135 3.10 9.58 12.16
C VAL A 135 3.66 10.17 10.88
N VAL A 136 4.31 9.35 10.05
CA VAL A 136 4.89 9.79 8.76
C VAL A 136 3.79 10.25 7.80
N GLY A 137 2.73 9.46 7.64
CA GLY A 137 1.60 9.80 6.75
C GLY A 137 0.95 11.13 7.11
N ASN A 138 0.72 11.38 8.41
CA ASN A 138 0.14 12.64 8.88
C ASN A 138 1.08 13.83 8.69
N TYR A 139 2.39 13.64 8.91
CA TYR A 139 3.39 14.69 8.71
C TYR A 139 3.41 15.18 7.25
N TYR A 140 3.40 14.26 6.29
CA TYR A 140 3.35 14.57 4.86
C TYR A 140 1.95 14.79 4.29
N LYS A 141 0.91 14.72 5.14
CA LYS A 141 -0.52 14.85 4.75
C LYS A 141 -0.95 13.85 3.68
N ILE A 142 -0.37 12.65 3.71
CA ILE A 142 -0.76 11.54 2.86
C ILE A 142 -1.94 10.79 3.50
N PRO A 143 -3.01 10.49 2.73
CA PRO A 143 -4.10 9.68 3.24
C PRO A 143 -3.64 8.25 3.56
N TRP A 144 -4.28 7.65 4.55
CA TRP A 144 -4.08 6.26 4.91
C TRP A 144 -5.41 5.55 5.13
N VAL A 145 -5.46 4.26 4.82
CA VAL A 145 -6.58 3.37 5.12
C VAL A 145 -6.07 2.27 6.04
N SER A 146 -6.77 2.06 7.15
CA SER A 146 -6.38 1.04 8.13
C SER A 146 -7.34 -0.14 8.09
N GLN A 147 -6.93 -1.23 7.44
CA GLN A 147 -7.59 -2.52 7.60
C GLN A 147 -7.47 -2.97 9.07
N ALA A 148 -6.36 -2.65 9.73
CA ALA A 148 -6.12 -3.00 11.13
C ALA A 148 -7.23 -2.48 12.06
N ASP A 149 -7.70 -1.26 11.83
CA ASP A 149 -8.76 -0.62 12.62
C ASP A 149 -10.15 -1.15 12.25
N LEU A 150 -10.36 -1.56 10.99
CA LEU A 150 -11.67 -1.95 10.46
C LEU A 150 -12.02 -3.43 10.69
N ILE A 151 -11.05 -4.33 10.53
CA ILE A 151 -11.34 -5.77 10.44
C ILE A 151 -11.83 -6.37 11.75
N GLY A 152 -11.36 -5.85 12.90
CA GLY A 152 -11.76 -6.36 14.21
C GLY A 152 -13.25 -6.13 14.48
N PRO A 153 -13.72 -4.87 14.42
CA PRO A 153 -15.14 -4.55 14.52
C PRO A 153 -16.00 -5.30 13.49
N ALA A 154 -15.55 -5.37 12.23
CA ALA A 154 -16.31 -6.05 11.17
C ALA A 154 -16.50 -7.55 11.46
N LEU A 155 -15.45 -8.26 11.90
CA LEU A 155 -15.58 -9.68 12.24
C LEU A 155 -16.43 -9.90 13.49
N ALA A 156 -16.37 -8.99 14.46
CA ALA A 156 -17.17 -9.08 15.68
C ALA A 156 -18.69 -8.98 15.39
N GLU A 157 -19.11 -8.25 14.36
CA GLU A 157 -20.50 -8.20 13.91
C GLU A 157 -21.02 -9.57 13.44
N ASP A 158 -20.15 -10.38 12.85
CA ASP A 158 -20.44 -11.75 12.41
C ASP A 158 -20.17 -12.79 13.51
N GLY A 159 -19.78 -12.38 14.71
CA GLY A 159 -19.39 -13.27 15.81
C GLY A 159 -18.08 -14.03 15.55
N LEU A 160 -17.23 -13.51 14.67
CA LEU A 160 -15.96 -14.08 14.25
C LEU A 160 -14.77 -13.30 14.82
N THR A 161 -13.60 -13.94 14.74
CA THR A 161 -12.28 -13.35 15.02
C THR A 161 -11.36 -13.61 13.83
N LEU A 162 -10.23 -12.89 13.76
CA LEU A 162 -9.27 -13.06 12.65
C LEU A 162 -8.74 -14.50 12.52
N SER A 163 -8.70 -15.27 13.61
CA SER A 163 -8.24 -16.66 13.60
C SER A 163 -9.23 -17.64 12.98
N GLN A 164 -10.46 -17.19 12.73
CA GLN A 164 -11.58 -18.02 12.25
C GLN A 164 -11.90 -17.79 10.76
N VAL A 165 -11.18 -16.89 10.08
CA VAL A 165 -11.36 -16.52 8.67
C VAL A 165 -10.09 -16.74 7.87
#